data_AF-A0A372Q6W4-F1
#
_entry.id   AF-A0A372Q6W4-F1
#
_cell.length_a   1.000
_cell.length_b   1.000
_cell.length_c   1.000
_cell.angle_alpha   90.00
_cell.angle_beta   90.00
_cell.angle_gamma   90.00
#
_symmetry.space_group_name_H-M   'P 1'
#
loop_
_entity.id
_entity.type
_entity.pdbx_description
1 polymer ?
#
loop_
_entity_poly.entity_id
_entity_poly.type
_entity_poly.pdbx_seq_one_letter_code
_entity_poly.pdbx_strand_id
1 'polypeptide(L)'
;MTRLDVTNPMSLYLSNSNYWMLSKHEWNASFNNVKNNKTCCPYCANNRPCTLEDAKQLAYNRKGACLSEYYINNRSALLWMCDKKHRWFVTFDYVKHLNSWCPFCPKYIREKLCYEILTEYIGLPSLIHKPNFLKIPECPTGLELDIYYLEYGFAIKVQGVQHEKYIKFFHNGDPNNFIK
;
A
#
# COMPACT_ATOMS: atom_id res chain seq x y z
N MET A 1 35.98 -21.59 -33.55
CA MET A 1 35.33 -20.73 -34.57
C MET A 1 33.84 -20.99 -34.45
N THR A 2 32.98 -20.06 -34.05
CA THR A 2 33.06 -18.60 -34.22
C THR A 2 32.34 -17.89 -33.08
N ARG A 3 33.09 -16.98 -32.45
CA ARG A 3 32.70 -15.78 -31.69
C ARG A 3 31.69 -15.92 -30.54
N LEU A 4 32.27 -16.04 -29.36
CA LEU A 4 31.87 -15.27 -28.18
C LEU A 4 31.94 -13.77 -28.52
N ASP A 5 30.80 -13.07 -28.50
CA ASP A 5 30.78 -11.62 -28.32
C ASP A 5 30.19 -11.34 -26.94
N VAL A 6 31.08 -10.90 -26.05
CA VAL A 6 30.83 -10.60 -24.63
C VAL A 6 30.86 -9.09 -24.47
N THR A 7 29.71 -8.44 -24.65
CA THR A 7 29.50 -7.04 -24.28
C THR A 7 28.21 -6.90 -23.45
N ASN A 8 28.27 -7.47 -22.22
CA ASN A 8 27.63 -6.94 -21.00
C ASN A 8 26.09 -7.04 -20.86
N PRO A 9 25.57 -7.30 -19.63
CA PRO A 9 25.57 -8.58 -18.94
C PRO A 9 24.11 -8.98 -18.62
N MET A 10 23.72 -10.23 -18.86
CA MET A 10 22.62 -10.94 -18.19
C MET A 10 22.43 -12.24 -18.97
N SER A 11 23.34 -13.15 -18.68
CA SER A 11 23.46 -14.45 -19.31
C SER A 11 22.17 -15.27 -19.13
N LEU A 12 21.33 -15.29 -20.16
CA LEU A 12 20.25 -16.24 -20.33
C LEU A 12 20.90 -17.60 -20.66
N TYR A 13 21.01 -18.50 -19.68
CA TYR A 13 21.47 -19.86 -19.92
C TYR A 13 20.29 -20.74 -20.35
N LEU A 14 20.41 -21.37 -21.51
CA LEU A 14 19.50 -22.40 -21.99
C LEU A 14 19.75 -23.68 -21.18
N SER A 15 18.85 -24.02 -20.27
CA SER A 15 18.70 -25.40 -19.81
C SER A 15 17.54 -26.02 -20.59
N ASN A 16 17.70 -27.28 -21.01
CA ASN A 16 16.81 -27.96 -21.96
C ASN A 16 15.31 -27.64 -21.78
N SER A 17 14.67 -27.23 -22.88
CA SER A 17 13.23 -26.93 -23.03
C SER A 17 12.67 -25.75 -22.21
N ASN A 18 12.47 -24.58 -22.86
CA ASN A 18 11.66 -23.44 -22.39
C ASN A 18 12.01 -22.78 -21.03
N TYR A 19 13.08 -23.14 -20.32
CA TYR A 19 13.45 -22.49 -19.05
C TYR A 19 14.51 -21.40 -19.22
N TRP A 20 14.29 -20.25 -18.57
CA TRP A 20 15.15 -19.06 -18.58
C TRP A 20 15.53 -18.67 -17.15
N MET A 21 16.72 -18.11 -16.99
CA MET A 21 17.26 -17.68 -15.69
C MET A 21 17.82 -16.26 -15.78
N LEU A 22 17.46 -15.41 -14.81
CA LEU A 22 17.87 -14.00 -14.73
C LEU A 22 17.90 -13.55 -13.27
N SER A 23 19.02 -13.06 -12.75
CA SER A 23 19.16 -12.64 -11.34
C SER A 23 18.66 -13.67 -10.32
N LYS A 24 18.94 -14.97 -10.55
CA LYS A 24 18.46 -16.12 -9.74
C LYS A 24 16.95 -16.38 -9.79
N HIS A 25 16.20 -15.68 -10.64
CA HIS A 25 14.82 -16.03 -10.95
C HIS A 25 14.78 -16.99 -12.12
N GLU A 26 14.12 -18.13 -11.92
CA GLU A 26 13.85 -19.11 -12.97
C GLU A 26 12.40 -18.98 -13.42
N TRP A 27 12.16 -18.97 -14.74
CA TRP A 27 10.82 -18.97 -15.31
C TRP A 27 10.74 -19.73 -16.62
N ASN A 28 9.56 -20.23 -16.94
CA ASN A 28 9.29 -20.92 -18.20
C ASN A 28 8.72 -19.95 -19.23
N ALA A 29 9.31 -19.90 -20.42
CA ALA A 29 8.80 -19.17 -21.57
C ALA A 29 9.32 -19.81 -22.88
N SER A 30 8.59 -19.68 -23.98
CA SER A 30 9.11 -20.10 -25.29
C SER A 30 10.11 -19.06 -25.83
N PHE A 31 11.06 -19.50 -26.65
CA PHE A 31 12.02 -18.62 -27.34
C PHE A 31 11.32 -17.51 -28.13
N ASN A 32 10.22 -17.82 -28.82
CA ASN A 32 9.44 -16.83 -29.57
C ASN A 32 8.79 -15.79 -28.64
N ASN A 33 8.33 -16.18 -27.44
CA ASN A 33 7.76 -15.24 -26.48
C ASN A 33 8.82 -14.29 -25.90
N VAL A 34 10.05 -14.77 -25.66
CA VAL A 34 11.15 -13.94 -25.15
C VAL A 34 11.65 -12.99 -26.25
N LYS A 35 11.84 -13.49 -27.49
CA LYS A 35 12.40 -12.72 -28.60
C LYS A 35 11.42 -11.73 -29.21
N ASN A 36 10.18 -12.15 -29.49
CA ASN A 36 9.23 -11.35 -30.28
C ASN A 36 8.18 -10.67 -29.40
N ASN A 37 7.72 -11.33 -28.33
CA ASN A 37 6.66 -10.80 -27.45
C ASN A 37 7.19 -10.04 -26.23
N LYS A 38 8.52 -9.80 -26.17
CA LYS A 38 9.21 -9.09 -25.07
C LYS A 38 8.83 -9.60 -23.66
N THR A 39 8.51 -10.88 -23.52
CA THR A 39 8.28 -11.46 -22.19
C THR A 39 9.62 -11.56 -21.46
N CYS A 40 9.87 -10.59 -20.57
CA CYS A 40 11.03 -10.58 -19.68
C CYS A 40 10.72 -11.36 -18.39
N CYS A 41 11.72 -11.47 -17.51
CA CYS A 41 11.57 -12.15 -16.23
C CYS A 41 10.35 -11.58 -15.45
N PRO A 42 9.32 -12.38 -15.13
CA PRO A 42 8.10 -11.89 -14.52
C PRO A 42 8.33 -11.35 -13.10
N TYR A 43 9.37 -11.83 -12.43
CA TYR A 43 9.80 -11.33 -11.12
C TYR A 43 10.40 -9.92 -11.24
N CYS A 44 11.29 -9.69 -12.22
CA CYS A 44 11.87 -8.37 -12.47
C CYS A 44 10.86 -7.37 -13.05
N ALA A 45 9.88 -7.85 -13.83
CA ALA A 45 8.80 -7.06 -14.39
C ALA A 45 7.63 -6.81 -13.41
N ASN A 46 7.73 -7.33 -12.18
CA ASN A 46 6.67 -7.30 -11.17
C ASN A 46 5.31 -7.85 -11.65
N ASN A 47 5.36 -8.83 -12.56
CA ASN A 47 4.22 -9.50 -13.18
C ASN A 47 4.18 -11.00 -12.85
N ARG A 48 4.79 -11.42 -11.73
CA ARG A 48 4.70 -12.81 -11.28
C ARG A 48 3.28 -13.14 -10.81
N PRO A 49 2.82 -14.38 -10.98
CA PRO A 49 1.56 -14.83 -10.41
C PRO A 49 1.54 -14.57 -8.91
N CYS A 50 0.47 -13.96 -8.41
CA CYS A 50 0.26 -13.81 -6.97
C CYS A 50 -0.09 -15.16 -6.36
N THR A 51 0.38 -15.38 -5.14
CA THR A 51 0.24 -16.63 -4.37
C THR A 51 -0.65 -16.42 -3.15
N LEU A 52 -1.06 -17.52 -2.51
CA LEU A 52 -1.80 -17.44 -1.24
C LEU A 52 -0.96 -16.75 -0.15
N GLU A 53 0.35 -17.00 -0.14
CA GLU A 53 1.31 -16.38 0.77
C GLU A 53 1.35 -14.86 0.58
N ASP A 54 1.26 -14.37 -0.66
CA ASP A 54 1.15 -12.93 -0.94
C ASP A 54 -0.15 -12.35 -0.34
N ALA A 55 -1.26 -13.09 -0.39
CA ALA A 55 -2.53 -12.71 0.26
C ALA A 55 -2.43 -12.66 1.77
N LYS A 56 -1.79 -13.67 2.39
CA LYS A 56 -1.55 -13.71 3.84
C LYS A 56 -0.63 -12.58 4.29
N GLN A 57 0.45 -12.31 3.56
CA GLN A 57 1.36 -11.19 3.84
C GLN A 57 0.65 -9.84 3.71
N LEU A 58 -0.16 -9.65 2.67
CA LEU A 58 -0.95 -8.42 2.50
C LEU A 58 -1.90 -8.20 3.68
N ALA A 59 -2.59 -9.26 4.12
CA ALA A 59 -3.48 -9.18 5.27
C ALA A 59 -2.72 -8.85 6.56
N TYR A 60 -1.58 -9.50 6.79
CA TYR A 60 -0.72 -9.26 7.95
C TYR A 60 -0.24 -7.80 8.01
N ASN A 61 0.22 -7.26 6.89
CA ASN A 61 0.66 -5.85 6.79
C ASN A 61 -0.48 -4.87 7.10
N ARG A 62 -1.74 -5.27 6.87
CA ARG A 62 -2.94 -4.50 7.19
C ARG A 62 -3.56 -4.87 8.55
N LYS A 63 -2.78 -5.50 9.44
CA LYS A 63 -3.20 -5.94 10.78
C LYS A 63 -4.43 -6.86 10.75
N GLY A 64 -4.52 -7.74 9.77
CA GLY A 64 -5.58 -8.73 9.66
C GLY A 64 -5.07 -10.06 9.16
N ALA A 65 -5.99 -10.91 8.68
CA ALA A 65 -5.70 -12.25 8.22
C ALA A 65 -6.46 -12.59 6.92
N CYS A 66 -5.79 -13.35 6.05
CA CYS A 66 -6.46 -14.11 4.99
C CYS A 66 -6.82 -15.47 5.57
N LEU A 67 -8.11 -15.79 5.63
CA LEU A 67 -8.65 -17.02 6.20
C LEU A 67 -8.84 -18.13 5.15
N SER A 68 -8.65 -17.82 3.86
CA SER A 68 -8.71 -18.82 2.80
C SER A 68 -7.52 -19.78 2.85
N GLU A 69 -7.80 -21.07 2.66
CA GLU A 69 -6.78 -22.12 2.58
C GLU A 69 -6.26 -22.32 1.14
N TYR A 70 -7.04 -21.88 0.15
CA TYR A 70 -6.75 -22.08 -1.27
C TYR A 70 -6.81 -20.75 -2.04
N TYR A 71 -5.91 -20.61 -3.02
CA TYR A 71 -5.89 -19.51 -3.98
C TYR A 71 -5.90 -20.07 -5.40
N ILE A 72 -7.00 -19.83 -6.13
CA ILE A 72 -7.16 -20.36 -7.49
C ILE A 72 -6.58 -19.35 -8.50
N ASN A 73 -7.01 -18.09 -8.42
CA ASN A 73 -6.53 -16.99 -9.26
C ASN A 73 -6.89 -15.63 -8.63
N ASN A 74 -6.49 -14.54 -9.27
CA ASN A 74 -6.72 -13.18 -8.77
C ASN A 74 -8.17 -12.69 -8.84
N ARG A 75 -9.06 -13.43 -9.50
CA ARG A 75 -10.50 -13.15 -9.62
C ARG A 75 -11.35 -13.99 -8.66
N SER A 76 -10.78 -15.03 -8.06
CA SER A 76 -11.45 -15.82 -7.05
C SER A 76 -11.51 -15.03 -5.73
N ALA A 77 -12.67 -15.04 -5.09
CA ALA A 77 -12.83 -14.41 -3.79
C ALA A 77 -12.07 -15.19 -2.72
N LEU A 78 -11.36 -14.45 -1.86
CA LEU A 78 -10.77 -14.96 -0.64
C LEU A 78 -11.57 -14.44 0.56
N LEU A 79 -11.51 -15.17 1.67
CA LEU A 79 -12.07 -14.76 2.95
C LEU A 79 -11.02 -13.97 3.72
N TRP A 80 -11.37 -12.76 4.13
CA TRP A 80 -10.49 -11.84 4.84
C TRP A 80 -11.04 -11.53 6.23
N MET A 81 -10.16 -11.10 7.12
CA MET A 81 -10.50 -10.65 8.46
C MET A 81 -9.63 -9.45 8.87
N CYS A 82 -10.22 -8.42 9.46
CA CYS A 82 -9.48 -7.30 10.05
C CYS A 82 -9.21 -7.51 11.55
N ASP A 83 -8.45 -6.60 12.15
CA ASP A 83 -8.21 -6.53 13.60
C ASP A 83 -9.49 -6.49 14.45
N LYS A 84 -10.55 -5.84 13.95
CA LYS A 84 -11.88 -5.80 14.58
C LYS A 84 -12.72 -7.06 14.35
N LYS A 85 -12.14 -8.13 13.80
CA LYS A 85 -12.78 -9.43 13.54
C LYS A 85 -13.93 -9.41 12.53
N HIS A 86 -14.13 -8.32 11.79
CA HIS A 86 -15.06 -8.33 10.66
C HIS A 86 -14.53 -9.26 9.57
N ARG A 87 -15.43 -10.03 8.95
CA ARG A 87 -15.09 -10.98 7.88
C ARG A 87 -15.79 -10.60 6.60
N TRP A 88 -15.09 -10.65 5.47
CA TRP A 88 -15.68 -10.37 4.17
C TRP A 88 -15.03 -11.20 3.06
N PHE A 89 -15.80 -11.45 2.01
CA PHE A 89 -15.33 -12.12 0.80
C PHE A 89 -14.99 -11.10 -0.26
N VAL A 90 -13.78 -11.15 -0.79
CA VAL A 90 -13.37 -10.29 -1.89
C VAL A 90 -12.10 -10.83 -2.56
N THR A 91 -11.87 -10.45 -3.81
CA THR A 91 -10.71 -10.93 -4.57
C THR A 91 -9.40 -10.32 -4.07
N PHE A 92 -8.29 -11.03 -4.27
CA PHE A 92 -6.95 -10.51 -3.94
C PHE A 92 -6.62 -9.24 -4.71
N ASP A 93 -6.96 -9.20 -6.00
CA ASP A 93 -6.76 -8.03 -6.87
C ASP A 93 -7.45 -6.78 -6.32
N TYR A 94 -8.72 -6.94 -5.92
CA TYR A 94 -9.51 -5.86 -5.35
C TYR A 94 -8.89 -5.35 -4.05
N VAL A 95 -8.49 -6.25 -3.13
CA VAL A 95 -7.85 -5.84 -1.86
C VAL A 95 -6.53 -5.14 -2.09
N LYS A 96 -5.71 -5.63 -3.02
CA LYS A 96 -4.40 -5.07 -3.35
C LYS A 96 -4.51 -3.64 -3.86
N HIS A 97 -5.52 -3.36 -4.70
CA HIS A 97 -5.69 -2.08 -5.37
C HIS A 97 -6.64 -1.11 -4.65
N LEU A 98 -7.45 -1.56 -3.69
CA LEU A 98 -8.30 -0.66 -2.94
C LEU A 98 -7.57 0.16 -1.88
N ASN A 99 -8.04 1.41 -1.75
CA ASN A 99 -7.68 2.33 -0.67
C ASN A 99 -8.39 2.04 0.66
N SER A 100 -9.31 1.06 0.72
CA SER A 100 -9.98 0.65 1.95
C SER A 100 -9.71 -0.83 2.23
N TRP A 101 -9.36 -1.14 3.48
CA TRP A 101 -9.00 -2.50 3.89
C TRP A 101 -10.22 -3.34 4.24
N CYS A 102 -11.06 -2.85 5.16
CA CYS A 102 -12.22 -3.55 5.67
C CYS A 102 -13.48 -2.72 5.40
N PRO A 103 -14.50 -3.25 4.70
CA PRO A 103 -15.69 -2.48 4.34
C PRO A 103 -16.54 -2.09 5.55
N PHE A 104 -16.38 -2.82 6.66
CA PHE A 104 -17.10 -2.58 7.91
C PHE A 104 -16.33 -1.68 8.88
N CYS A 105 -15.04 -1.43 8.65
CA CYS A 105 -14.27 -0.53 9.49
C CYS A 105 -14.43 0.89 8.95
N PRO A 106 -14.99 1.84 9.71
CA PRO A 106 -15.02 3.21 9.25
C PRO A 106 -13.59 3.71 9.01
N LYS A 107 -13.34 4.20 7.81
CA LYS A 107 -12.04 4.76 7.41
C LYS A 107 -11.57 5.86 8.39
N TYR A 108 -12.54 6.57 8.96
CA TYR A 108 -12.35 7.73 9.81
C TYR A 108 -12.72 7.46 11.28
N ILE A 109 -12.60 6.23 11.80
CA ILE A 109 -12.95 5.93 13.23
C ILE A 109 -12.24 6.89 14.19
N ARG A 110 -10.93 7.07 14.03
CA ARG A 110 -10.13 7.91 14.95
C ARG A 110 -10.52 9.38 14.83
N GLU A 111 -10.76 9.83 13.60
CA GLU A 111 -11.17 11.21 13.34
C GLU A 111 -12.56 11.48 13.90
N LYS A 112 -13.49 10.56 13.68
CA LYS A 112 -14.84 10.60 14.25
C LYS A 112 -14.79 10.62 15.79
N LEU A 113 -13.97 9.77 16.41
CA LEU A 113 -13.81 9.75 17.86
C LEU A 113 -13.21 11.07 18.37
N CYS A 114 -12.17 11.60 17.73
CA CYS A 114 -11.61 12.91 18.06
C CYS A 114 -12.66 14.02 17.90
N TYR A 115 -13.44 13.99 16.82
CA TYR A 115 -14.51 14.94 16.56
C TYR A 115 -15.56 14.91 17.68
N GLU A 116 -16.05 13.73 18.05
CA GLU A 116 -17.04 13.55 19.13
C GLU A 116 -16.50 14.10 20.46
N ILE A 117 -15.29 13.68 20.86
CA ILE A 117 -14.66 14.14 22.11
C ILE A 117 -14.46 15.65 22.09
N LEU A 118 -13.90 16.23 21.04
CA LEU A 118 -13.65 17.68 21.01
C LEU A 118 -14.96 18.46 21.00
N THR A 119 -15.96 17.97 20.26
CA THR A 119 -17.27 18.61 20.22
C THR A 119 -17.92 18.65 21.61
N GLU A 120 -17.75 17.60 22.41
CA GLU A 120 -18.25 17.53 23.79
C GLU A 120 -17.59 18.59 24.69
N TYR A 121 -16.27 18.80 24.58
CA TYR A 121 -15.53 19.66 25.50
C TYR A 121 -15.47 21.14 25.08
N ILE A 122 -15.32 21.42 23.79
CA ILE A 122 -15.01 22.77 23.28
C ILE A 122 -15.99 23.26 22.20
N GLY A 123 -17.06 22.50 21.94
CA GLY A 123 -18.10 22.84 20.97
C GLY A 123 -17.77 22.43 19.54
N LEU A 124 -18.63 22.79 18.57
CA LEU A 124 -18.45 22.38 17.18
C LEU A 124 -17.19 23.01 16.55
N PRO A 125 -16.43 22.24 15.74
CA PRO A 125 -15.31 22.80 14.99
C PRO A 125 -15.78 23.73 13.87
N SER A 126 -14.85 24.51 13.34
CA SER A 126 -15.07 25.39 12.20
C SER A 126 -15.44 24.61 10.94
N LEU A 127 -16.39 25.13 10.16
CA LEU A 127 -16.80 24.58 8.85
C LEU A 127 -15.70 24.71 7.76
N ILE A 128 -14.62 25.41 8.07
CA ILE A 128 -13.52 25.68 7.14
C ILE A 128 -12.46 24.58 7.29
N HIS A 129 -12.43 23.66 6.32
CA HIS A 129 -11.42 22.60 6.26
C HIS A 129 -10.17 22.98 5.44
N LYS A 130 -10.27 24.01 4.59
CA LYS A 130 -9.18 24.49 3.72
C LYS A 130 -8.98 26.00 3.87
N PRO A 131 -8.36 26.46 4.95
CA PRO A 131 -8.17 27.89 5.17
C PRO A 131 -7.19 28.47 4.14
N ASN A 132 -7.40 29.75 3.77
CA ASN A 132 -6.62 30.41 2.72
C ASN A 132 -5.11 30.47 3.02
N PHE A 133 -4.71 30.48 4.29
CA PHE A 133 -3.29 30.51 4.67
C PHE A 133 -2.53 29.22 4.35
N LEU A 134 -3.23 28.13 3.97
CA LEU A 134 -2.61 26.87 3.52
C LEU A 134 -2.54 26.74 1.99
N LYS A 135 -2.91 27.79 1.24
CA LYS A 135 -2.75 27.82 -0.23
C LYS A 135 -1.31 28.17 -0.58
N ILE A 136 -0.68 27.35 -1.41
CA ILE A 136 0.67 27.57 -1.95
C ILE A 136 0.63 27.43 -3.49
N PRO A 137 1.59 28.00 -4.25
CA PRO A 137 1.59 27.90 -5.72
C PRO A 137 1.48 26.46 -6.25
N GLU A 138 2.07 25.50 -5.55
CA GLU A 138 2.05 24.06 -5.87
C GLU A 138 0.71 23.40 -5.55
N CYS A 139 -0.08 23.99 -4.66
CA CYS A 139 -1.39 23.50 -4.21
C CYS A 139 -2.36 24.69 -4.05
N PRO A 140 -2.90 25.23 -5.15
CA PRO A 140 -3.72 26.44 -5.13
C PRO A 140 -5.07 26.25 -4.40
N THR A 141 -5.52 24.99 -4.27
CA THR A 141 -6.71 24.61 -3.50
C THR A 141 -6.47 24.60 -1.99
N GLY A 142 -5.20 24.60 -1.55
CA GLY A 142 -4.80 24.57 -0.16
C GLY A 142 -4.87 23.19 0.49
N LEU A 143 -4.10 23.03 1.57
CA LEU A 143 -4.11 21.79 2.36
C LEU A 143 -5.37 21.68 3.22
N GLU A 144 -5.84 20.44 3.39
CA GLU A 144 -7.01 20.10 4.22
C GLU A 144 -6.59 19.84 5.67
N LEU A 145 -7.38 20.34 6.60
CA LEU A 145 -7.29 20.08 8.03
C LEU A 145 -8.44 19.16 8.46
N ASP A 146 -8.14 18.08 9.19
CA ASP A 146 -9.15 17.10 9.61
C ASP A 146 -10.16 17.76 10.56
N ILE A 147 -9.68 18.45 11.62
CA ILE A 147 -10.52 19.18 12.58
C ILE A 147 -9.87 20.54 12.85
N TYR A 148 -10.59 21.63 12.60
CA TYR A 148 -10.07 23.00 12.75
C TYR A 148 -10.92 23.82 13.71
N TYR A 149 -10.29 24.48 14.67
CA TYR A 149 -10.92 25.44 15.57
C TYR A 149 -10.30 26.82 15.37
N LEU A 150 -10.90 27.61 14.48
CA LEU A 150 -10.43 28.96 14.16
C LEU A 150 -10.42 29.87 15.41
N GLU A 151 -11.45 29.77 16.24
CA GLU A 151 -11.59 30.60 17.46
C GLU A 151 -10.45 30.37 18.45
N TYR A 152 -9.97 29.13 18.55
CA TYR A 152 -8.86 28.76 19.44
C TYR A 152 -7.49 28.77 18.73
N GLY A 153 -7.45 29.01 17.42
CA GLY A 153 -6.21 29.09 16.64
C GLY A 153 -5.45 27.77 16.51
N PHE A 154 -6.12 26.61 16.59
CA PHE A 154 -5.46 25.31 16.43
C PHE A 154 -6.21 24.36 15.49
N ALA A 155 -5.46 23.38 14.98
CA ALA A 155 -5.97 22.30 14.13
C ALA A 155 -5.47 20.97 14.65
N ILE A 156 -6.27 19.92 14.46
CA ILE A 156 -5.91 18.55 14.81
C ILE A 156 -5.81 17.74 13.53
N LYS A 157 -4.67 17.07 13.36
CA LYS A 157 -4.40 16.14 12.27
C LYS A 157 -4.36 14.72 12.80
N VAL A 158 -5.47 14.01 12.60
CA VAL A 158 -5.70 12.64 13.07
C VAL A 158 -5.03 11.64 12.15
N GLN A 159 -4.93 11.96 10.84
CA GLN A 159 -4.32 11.10 9.84
C GLN A 159 -3.06 11.77 9.29
N GLY A 160 -1.91 11.33 9.80
CA GLY A 160 -0.62 11.90 9.43
C GLY A 160 0.46 10.85 9.48
N VAL A 161 1.37 10.90 8.52
CA VAL A 161 2.49 9.97 8.39
C VAL A 161 3.38 9.95 9.63
N GLN A 162 3.40 11.04 10.42
CA GLN A 162 4.09 11.11 11.69
C GLN A 162 3.57 10.11 12.74
N HIS A 163 2.33 9.63 12.61
CA HIS A 163 1.76 8.61 13.50
C HIS A 163 2.15 7.18 13.12
N GLU A 164 2.73 6.97 11.94
CA GLU A 164 3.09 5.64 11.43
C GLU A 164 4.60 5.40 11.41
N LYS A 165 5.37 6.48 11.21
CA LYS A 165 6.83 6.41 11.15
C LYS A 165 7.47 7.66 11.73
N TYR A 166 8.67 7.45 12.27
CA TYR A 166 9.54 8.53 12.68
C TYR A 166 9.87 9.46 11.49
N ILE A 167 9.71 10.75 11.73
CA ILE A 167 10.10 11.84 10.84
C ILE A 167 10.77 12.90 11.69
N LYS A 168 12.03 13.23 11.35
CA LYS A 168 12.88 14.15 12.12
C LYS A 168 12.16 15.45 12.51
N PHE A 169 11.44 16.06 11.57
CA PHE A 169 10.69 17.30 11.78
C PHE A 169 9.60 17.18 12.85
N PHE A 170 8.80 16.12 12.83
CA PHE A 170 7.68 15.94 13.76
C PHE A 170 8.07 15.43 15.15
N HIS A 171 9.31 14.94 15.30
CA HIS A 171 9.80 14.28 16.53
C HIS A 171 11.01 14.99 17.12
N ASN A 172 11.27 16.25 16.72
CA ASN A 172 12.37 17.09 17.22
C ASN A 172 13.77 16.45 17.14
N GLY A 173 13.97 15.55 16.18
CA GLY A 173 15.24 14.85 16.01
C GLY A 173 15.52 13.69 16.98
N ASP A 174 14.63 13.40 17.93
CA ASP A 174 14.78 12.30 18.89
C ASP A 174 13.84 11.13 18.54
N PRO A 175 14.38 9.96 18.16
CA PRO A 175 13.59 8.75 17.89
C PRO A 175 12.72 8.29 19.08
N ASN A 176 13.08 8.62 20.32
CA ASN A 176 12.29 8.25 21.50
C ASN A 176 10.96 9.00 21.59
N ASN A 177 10.81 10.13 20.88
CA ASN A 177 9.56 10.87 20.80
C ASN A 177 8.52 10.19 19.92
N PHE A 178 8.88 9.15 19.15
CA PHE A 178 7.92 8.38 18.37
C PHE A 178 7.28 7.30 19.25
N ILE A 179 5.99 7.48 19.55
CA ILE A 179 5.18 6.54 20.33
C ILE A 179 4.19 5.87 19.37
N LYS A 180 4.14 4.54 19.38
CA LYS A 180 3.33 3.73 18.46
C LYS A 180 2.10 3.14 19.11
#